data_AF-A0A7W1Z8B9-F1
#
_entry.id   AF-A0A7W1Z8B9-F1
#
_cell.length_a   1.000
_cell.length_b   1.000
_cell.length_c   1.000
_cell.angle_alpha   90.00
_cell.angle_beta   90.00
_cell.angle_gamma   90.00
#
_symmetry.space_group_name_H-M   'P 1'
#
loop_
_entity.id
_entity.type
_entity.pdbx_description
1 polymer ?
#
loop_
_entity_poly.entity_id
_entity_poly.type
_entity_poly.pdbx_seq_one_letter_code
_entity_poly.pdbx_strand_id
1 'polypeptide(L)' 'IIITAGAPLIPDALLDQLKVGGIMIIPLGDKVQVMTMIRKVAAKQFEKLEYGEFKFVPLLENKEWGD' A
#
# COMPACT_ATOMS: atom_id res chain seq x y z
N ILE A 1 -8.84 -2.41 -1.27
CA ILE A 1 -7.92 -2.48 -0.11
C ILE A 1 -7.36 -1.08 0.11
N ILE A 2 -7.37 -0.56 1.33
CA ILE A 2 -6.76 0.74 1.66
C ILE A 2 -5.79 0.50 2.80
N ILE A 3 -4.54 0.90 2.61
CA ILE A 3 -3.48 0.73 3.60
C ILE A 3 -3.11 2.12 4.10
N THR A 4 -3.18 2.32 5.42
CA THR A 4 -2.98 3.64 6.06
C THR A 4 -1.62 3.76 6.74
N ALA A 5 -0.66 2.91 6.37
CA ALA A 5 0.70 2.96 6.88
C ALA A 5 1.72 2.78 5.75
N GLY A 6 2.81 3.52 5.82
CA GLY A 6 3.87 3.50 4.81
C GLY A 6 4.47 2.11 4.67
N ALA A 7 4.58 1.63 3.43
CA ALA A 7 5.27 0.39 3.11
C ALA A 7 6.46 0.69 2.19
N PRO A 8 7.64 0.06 2.38
CA PRO A 8 8.78 0.27 1.49
C PRO A 8 8.54 -0.33 0.09
N LEU A 9 7.67 -1.34 0.00
CA LEU A 9 7.27 -2.01 -1.24
C LEU A 9 5.84 -2.54 -1.11
N ILE A 10 5.23 -2.91 -2.25
CA ILE A 10 3.91 -3.53 -2.29
C ILE A 10 4.07 -5.04 -2.04
N PRO A 11 3.43 -5.63 -1.01
CA PRO A 11 3.50 -7.07 -0.81
C PRO A 11 2.72 -7.85 -1.89
N ASP A 12 3.36 -8.84 -2.52
CA ASP A 12 2.72 -9.68 -3.56
C ASP A 12 1.46 -10.38 -3.05
N ALA A 13 1.46 -10.82 -1.79
CA ALA A 13 0.30 -11.45 -1.16
C ALA A 13 -0.96 -10.54 -1.14
N LEU A 14 -0.78 -9.22 -1.13
CA LEU A 14 -1.90 -8.27 -1.18
C LEU A 14 -2.37 -8.02 -2.62
N LEU A 15 -1.47 -8.10 -3.61
CA LEU A 15 -1.80 -8.05 -5.03
C LEU A 15 -2.58 -9.30 -5.48
N ASP A 16 -2.22 -10.46 -4.92
CA ASP A 16 -2.90 -11.73 -5.20
C ASP A 16 -4.32 -11.76 -4.63
N GLN A 17 -4.55 -11.12 -3.48
CA GLN A 17 -5.88 -10.96 -2.88
C GLN A 17 -6.82 -10.04 -3.67
N LEU A 18 -6.29 -9.16 -4.54
CA LEU A 18 -7.13 -8.34 -5.41
C LEU A 18 -7.82 -9.20 -6.47
N LYS A 19 -9.13 -9.03 -6.59
CA LYS A 19 -9.91 -9.48 -7.75
C LYS A 19 -9.61 -8.57 -8.96
N VAL A 20 -9.84 -9.07 -10.17
CA VAL A 20 -9.83 -8.22 -11.37
C VAL A 20 -10.87 -7.10 -11.21
N GLY A 21 -10.47 -5.87 -11.54
CA GLY A 21 -11.19 -4.63 -11.25
C GLY A 21 -10.97 -4.07 -9.85
N GLY A 22 -10.37 -4.84 -8.94
CA GLY A 22 -10.07 -4.43 -7.57
C GLY A 22 -9.00 -3.34 -7.51
N ILE A 23 -9.16 -2.44 -6.53
CA ILE A 23 -8.29 -1.29 -6.32
C ILE A 23 -7.60 -1.40 -4.95
N MET A 24 -6.30 -1.13 -4.94
CA MET A 24 -5.48 -0.95 -3.75
C MET A 24 -4.95 0.47 -3.70
N ILE A 25 -5.07 1.11 -2.53
CA ILE A 25 -4.43 2.39 -2.25
C ILE A 25 -3.39 2.15 -1.15
N ILE A 26 -2.14 2.52 -1.41
CA ILE A 26 -1.01 2.29 -0.51
C ILE A 26 0.00 3.44 -0.57
N PRO A 27 0.40 4.03 0.56
CA PRO A 27 1.53 4.96 0.60
C PRO A 27 2.86 4.19 0.53
N LEU A 28 3.65 4.44 -0.51
CA LEU A 28 4.93 3.78 -0.74
C LEU A 28 6.11 4.69 -0.44
N GLY A 29 7.02 4.23 0.41
CA GLY A 29 8.21 4.97 0.81
C GLY A 29 8.50 4.85 2.30
N ASP A 30 9.66 5.37 2.71
CA ASP A 30 10.15 5.27 4.09
C ASP A 30 9.85 6.54 4.89
N LYS A 31 10.63 7.62 4.70
CA LYS A 31 10.43 8.91 5.39
C LYS A 31 9.40 9.83 4.75
N VAL A 32 9.26 9.72 3.43
CA VAL A 32 8.28 10.40 2.60
C VAL A 32 7.65 9.32 1.74
N GLN A 33 6.33 9.25 1.72
CA GLN A 33 5.61 8.24 0.98
C GLN A 33 4.86 8.86 -0.20
N VAL A 34 4.84 8.17 -1.33
CA VAL A 34 4.03 8.51 -2.48
C VAL A 34 2.75 7.71 -2.39
N MET A 35 1.61 8.40 -2.32
CA MET A 35 0.33 7.70 -2.35
C MET A 35 0.15 7.05 -3.71
N THR A 36 0.03 5.73 -3.74
CA THR A 36 -0.04 4.94 -4.96
C THR A 36 -1.37 4.21 -5.03
N MET A 37 -2.07 4.34 -6.15
CA MET A 37 -3.21 3.50 -6.51
C MET A 37 -2.77 2.41 -7.47
N ILE A 38 -3.20 1.20 -7.17
CA ILE A 38 -2.98 0.02 -7.99
C ILE A 38 -4.34 -0.57 -8.33
N ARG A 39 -4.60 -0.76 -9.62
CA ARG A 39 -5.81 -1.43 -10.10
C ARG A 39 -5.42 -2.71 -10.81
N LYS A 40 -6.00 -3.83 -10.40
CA LYS A 40 -5.81 -5.11 -11.10
C LYS A 40 -6.67 -5.15 -12.34
N VAL A 41 -6.07 -5.13 -13.52
CA VAL A 41 -6.80 -5.14 -14.81
C VAL A 41 -6.91 -6.54 -15.41
N ALA A 42 -6.01 -7.45 -15.05
CA ALA A 42 -6.11 -8.88 -15.35
C ALA A 42 -5.37 -9.72 -14.30
N ALA A 43 -5.35 -11.05 -14.45
CA ALA A 43 -4.81 -11.98 -13.44
C ALA A 43 -3.41 -11.61 -12.91
N LYS A 44 -2.53 -11.10 -13.78
CA LYS A 44 -1.17 -10.65 -13.43
C LYS A 44 -0.83 -9.28 -14.04
N GLN A 45 -1.84 -8.48 -14.34
CA GLN A 45 -1.65 -7.16 -14.93
C GLN A 45 -2.27 -6.12 -14.01
N PHE A 46 -1.50 -5.07 -13.77
CA PHE A 46 -1.85 -4.01 -12.84
C PHE A 46 -1.54 -2.66 -13.47
N GLU A 47 -2.48 -1.73 -13.31
CA GLU A 47 -2.25 -0.31 -13.57
C GLU A 47 -1.79 0.35 -12.27
N LYS A 48 -0.78 1.23 -12.37
CA LYS A 48 -0.26 2.01 -11.26
C LYS A 48 -0.47 3.50 -11.55
N LEU A 49 -1.01 4.22 -10.58
CA LEU A 49 -1.08 5.67 -10.59
C LEU A 49 -0.46 6.22 -9.30
N GLU A 50 0.42 7.20 -9.44
CA GLU A 50 1.05 7.89 -8.31
C GLU A 50 0.36 9.24 -8.11
N TYR A 51 0.16 9.60 -6.84
CA TYR A 51 -0.31 10.91 -6.43
C TYR A 51 0.81 11.67 -5.71
N GLY A 52 0.49 12.83 -5.14
CA GLY A 52 1.46 13.64 -4.40
C GLY A 52 2.15 12.91 -3.24
N GLU A 53 3.18 13.55 -2.71
CA GLU A 53 3.91 13.08 -1.54
C GLU A 53 3.09 13.31 -0.25
N PHE A 54 3.16 12.33 0.65
CA PHE A 54 2.56 12.34 1.97
C PHE A 54 3.61 11.97 3.01
N LYS A 55 3.35 12.36 4.26
CA LYS A 55 4.13 11.94 5.43
C LYS A 55 3.18 11.29 6.43
N PHE A 56 3.13 9.98 6.42
CA PHE A 56 2.46 9.17 7.43
C PHE A 56 3.45 8.75 8.51
N VAL A 57 2.95 8.53 9.72
CA VAL A 57 3.74 7.90 10.79
C VAL A 57 4.12 6.46 10.39
N PRO A 58 5.30 5.96 10.78
CA PRO A 58 5.72 4.59 10.43
C PRO A 58 4.76 3.56 11.03
N LEU A 59 4.52 2.46 10.30
CA LEU A 59 3.81 1.29 10.83
C LEU A 59 4.68 0.68 11.94
N LEU A 60 4.20 0.68 13.19
CA LEU A 60 4.90 0.05 14.29
C LEU A 60 4.65 -1.45 14.27
N GLU A 61 5.70 -2.26 14.13
CA GLU A 61 5.66 -3.69 14.44
C GLU A 61 5.95 -3.87 15.94
N ASN A 62 5.16 -4.72 16.61
CA ASN A 62 5.36 -5.15 18.01
C ASN A 62 5.38 -4.05 19.09
N LYS A 63 4.21 -3.51 19.44
CA LYS A 63 4.02 -2.94 20.79
C LYS A 63 3.13 -3.86 21.63
N GLU A 64 3.73 -4.53 22.62
CA GLU A 64 3.00 -4.80 23.86
C GLU A 64 2.67 -3.45 24.49
N TRP A 65 1.39 -3.19 24.74
CA TRP A 65 0.99 -2.05 25.57
C TRP A 65 1.36 -2.39 27.02
N GLY A 66 2.31 -1.64 27.58
CA GLY A 66 2.57 -1.66 29.02
C GLY A 66 1.52 -0.83 29.75
N ASP A 67 0.93 -1.46 30.77
CA ASP A 67 -0.02 -1.02 31.81
C ASP A 67 -0.99 0.15 31.53
#